data_AF-A0A846DZ89-F1
#
_entry.id   AF-A0A846DZ89-F1
#
_cell.length_a   1.000
_cell.length_b   1.000
_cell.length_c   1.000
_cell.angle_alpha   90.00
_cell.angle_beta   90.00
_cell.angle_gamma   90.00
#
_symmetry.space_group_name_H-M   'P 1'
#
loop_
_entity.id
_entity.type
_entity.pdbx_description
1 polymer ?
#
loop_
_entity_poly.entity_id
_entity_poly.type
_entity_poly.pdbx_seq_one_letter_code
_entity_poly.pdbx_strand_id
1 'polypeptide(L)'
;ETTDLFLGWRPGLRIHGEASGKNSMVITPHADIDLAVADLVASAFGHGGQKCSAASLAICVGELYHSARFRRQLIDAVRSLEIGPATSPGTVN
;
A
#
# COMPACT_ATOMS: atom_id res chain seq x y z
N GLU A 1 6.40 -3.68 19.69
CA GLU A 1 6.27 -5.01 20.32
C GLU A 1 7.59 -5.76 20.38
N THR A 2 8.15 -6.26 19.28
CA THR A 2 9.40 -7.05 19.33
C THR A 2 10.61 -6.25 19.85
N THR A 3 10.77 -5.01 19.41
CA THR A 3 11.80 -4.10 19.95
C THR A 3 11.62 -3.91 21.46
N ASP A 4 10.39 -3.72 21.91
CA ASP A 4 10.06 -3.52 23.32
C ASP A 4 10.35 -4.79 24.14
N LEU A 5 10.07 -5.97 23.59
CA LEU A 5 10.41 -7.26 24.20
C LEU A 5 11.94 -7.38 24.42
N PHE A 6 12.74 -7.04 23.41
CA PHE A 6 14.20 -7.10 23.52
C PHE A 6 14.76 -6.11 24.52
N LEU A 7 14.20 -4.89 24.57
CA LEU A 7 14.56 -3.89 25.58
C LEU A 7 14.10 -4.32 26.98
N GLY A 8 13.01 -5.07 27.10
CA GLY A 8 12.57 -5.69 28.35
C GLY A 8 13.58 -6.68 28.92
N TRP A 9 14.30 -7.42 28.07
CA TRP A 9 15.37 -8.34 28.51
C TRP A 9 16.70 -7.65 28.81
N ARG A 10 17.03 -6.59 28.07
CA ARG A 10 18.25 -5.80 28.30
C ARG A 10 17.98 -4.30 28.05
N PRO A 11 17.63 -3.53 29.10
CA PRO A 11 17.28 -2.11 28.94
C PRO A 11 18.39 -1.23 28.36
N GLY A 12 19.67 -1.59 28.56
CA GLY A 12 20.81 -0.88 27.98
C GLY A 12 21.21 -1.31 26.56
N LEU A 13 20.42 -2.16 25.91
CA LEU A 13 20.70 -2.63 24.56
C LEU A 13 20.56 -1.46 23.56
N ARG A 14 21.62 -1.19 22.80
CA ARG A 14 21.52 -0.30 21.63
C ARG A 14 20.88 -1.07 20.48
N ILE A 15 19.72 -0.61 20.01
CA ILE A 15 18.95 -1.24 18.94
C ILE A 15 18.43 -0.21 17.95
N HIS A 16 18.39 -0.59 16.67
CA HIS A 16 17.69 0.12 15.61
C HIS A 16 16.58 -0.80 15.10
N GLY A 17 15.33 -0.35 15.18
CA GLY A 17 14.17 -1.16 14.80
C GLY A 17 13.19 -0.36 13.96
N GLU A 18 12.98 -0.81 12.72
CA GLU A 18 11.96 -0.27 11.82
C GLU A 18 10.67 -1.09 11.99
N ALA A 19 9.71 -0.54 12.72
CA ALA A 19 8.55 -1.27 13.24
C ALA A 19 7.29 -1.11 12.37
N SER A 20 7.41 -1.43 11.08
CA SER A 20 6.31 -1.32 10.10
C SER A 20 5.80 0.12 9.89
N GLY A 21 4.67 0.28 9.21
CA GLY A 21 4.06 1.57 8.91
C GLY A 21 2.58 1.47 8.52
N LYS A 22 1.85 2.58 8.66
CA LYS A 22 0.47 2.74 8.17
C LYS A 22 0.44 3.86 7.16
N ASN A 23 0.94 3.58 5.96
CA ASN A 23 1.19 4.61 4.96
C ASN A 23 -0.08 4.94 4.18
N SER A 24 -0.09 6.16 3.64
CA SER A 24 -1.19 6.69 2.85
C SER A 24 -0.70 7.37 1.58
N MET A 25 -1.56 7.40 0.56
CA MET A 25 -1.38 8.20 -0.65
C MET A 25 -2.50 9.24 -0.70
N VAL A 26 -2.13 10.53 -0.75
CA VAL A 26 -3.08 11.63 -0.93
C VAL A 26 -3.21 11.92 -2.41
N ILE A 27 -4.42 11.81 -2.95
CA ILE A 27 -4.70 11.98 -4.37
C ILE A 27 -5.69 13.12 -4.54
N THR A 28 -5.30 14.13 -5.33
CA THR A 28 -6.09 15.34 -5.54
C THR A 28 -6.84 15.30 -6.88
N PRO A 29 -7.86 16.14 -7.10
CA PRO A 29 -8.55 16.22 -8.39
C PRO A 29 -7.66 16.62 -9.58
N HIS A 30 -6.47 17.17 -9.31
CA HIS A 30 -5.49 17.56 -10.33
C HIS A 30 -4.46 16.48 -10.64
N ALA A 31 -4.49 15.35 -9.94
CA ALA A 31 -3.62 14.23 -10.24
C ALA A 31 -3.98 13.64 -11.62
N ASP A 32 -2.96 13.12 -12.30
CA ASP A 32 -3.21 12.21 -13.41
C ASP A 32 -3.86 10.93 -12.84
N ILE A 33 -5.12 10.70 -13.21
CA ILE A 33 -5.92 9.62 -12.68
C ILE A 33 -5.34 8.25 -13.07
N ASP A 34 -4.80 8.15 -14.29
CA ASP A 34 -4.32 6.87 -14.82
C ASP A 34 -3.04 6.47 -14.07
N LEU A 35 -2.11 7.42 -13.86
CA LEU A 35 -0.91 7.19 -13.05
C LEU A 35 -1.24 6.98 -11.57
N ALA A 36 -2.14 7.79 -11.01
CA ALA A 36 -2.50 7.67 -9.59
C ALA A 36 -3.13 6.30 -9.26
N VAL A 37 -3.97 5.76 -10.15
CA VAL A 37 -4.53 4.41 -9.97
C VAL A 37 -3.45 3.35 -10.10
N ALA A 38 -2.58 3.44 -11.11
CA ALA A 38 -1.49 2.47 -11.29
C ALA A 38 -0.57 2.41 -10.07
N ASP A 39 -0.11 3.57 -9.59
CA ASP A 39 0.77 3.69 -8.43
C ASP A 39 0.09 3.23 -7.13
N LEU A 40 -1.19 3.59 -6.94
CA LEU A 40 -1.95 3.17 -5.78
C LEU A 40 -2.11 1.65 -5.73
N VAL A 41 -2.49 1.02 -6.84
CA VAL A 41 -2.68 -0.44 -6.91
C VAL A 41 -1.37 -1.17 -6.67
N ALA A 42 -0.29 -0.74 -7.31
CA ALA A 42 1.04 -1.32 -7.10
C ALA A 42 1.51 -1.18 -5.64
N SER A 43 1.29 -0.01 -5.05
CA SER A 43 1.71 0.29 -3.67
C SER A 43 0.86 -0.44 -2.62
N ALA A 44 -0.43 -0.66 -2.90
CA ALA A 44 -1.36 -1.29 -1.97
C ALA A 44 -1.28 -2.82 -2.00
N PHE A 45 -1.19 -3.42 -3.20
CA PHE A 45 -1.36 -4.86 -3.39
C PHE A 45 -0.08 -5.59 -3.78
N GLY A 46 0.96 -4.87 -4.19
CA GLY A 46 2.25 -5.49 -4.46
C GLY A 46 2.79 -6.25 -3.24
N HIS A 47 3.34 -7.43 -3.46
CA HIS A 47 3.75 -8.43 -2.46
C HIS A 47 2.63 -8.83 -1.51
N GLY A 48 1.39 -8.88 -2.02
CA GLY A 48 0.19 -9.08 -1.21
C GLY A 48 -0.05 -7.98 -0.18
N GLY A 49 0.53 -6.79 -0.38
CA GLY A 49 0.51 -5.69 0.58
C GLY A 49 1.41 -5.89 1.80
N GLN A 50 2.25 -6.94 1.83
CA GLN A 50 3.10 -7.29 2.96
C GLN A 50 4.41 -6.50 2.99
N LYS A 51 4.32 -5.17 2.83
CA LYS A 51 5.46 -4.25 2.89
C LYS A 51 5.20 -3.23 3.99
N CYS A 52 6.21 -2.89 4.79
CA CYS A 52 6.12 -1.80 5.76
C CYS A 52 5.79 -0.45 5.12
N SER A 53 6.09 -0.29 3.83
CA SER A 53 5.82 0.89 3.00
C SER A 53 4.52 0.80 2.19
N ALA A 54 3.74 -0.27 2.30
CA ALA A 54 2.52 -0.44 1.50
C ALA A 54 1.53 0.70 1.75
N ALA A 55 0.86 1.14 0.69
CA ALA A 55 -0.18 2.16 0.75
C ALA A 55 -1.47 1.54 1.32
N SER A 56 -1.60 1.57 2.64
CA SER A 56 -2.76 0.99 3.34
C SER A 56 -4.02 1.87 3.28
N LEU A 57 -3.87 3.13 2.85
CA LEU A 57 -4.93 4.13 2.80
C LEU A 57 -4.76 4.99 1.54
N ALA A 58 -5.87 5.24 0.83
CA ALA A 58 -5.94 6.28 -0.19
C ALA A 58 -6.82 7.43 0.34
N ILE A 59 -6.27 8.64 0.37
CA ILE A 59 -6.98 9.85 0.80
C ILE A 59 -7.34 10.63 -0.46
N CYS A 60 -8.59 10.49 -0.91
CA CYS A 60 -9.11 11.20 -2.07
C CYS A 60 -9.61 12.58 -1.66
N VAL A 61 -9.07 13.64 -2.25
CA VAL A 61 -9.41 15.02 -1.90
C VAL A 61 -10.61 15.51 -2.71
N GLY A 62 -11.64 16.03 -2.01
CA GLY A 62 -12.79 16.72 -2.61
C GLY A 62 -13.50 15.89 -3.68
N GLU A 63 -13.75 16.50 -4.84
CA GLU A 63 -14.48 15.90 -5.96
C GLU A 63 -13.89 14.57 -6.45
N LEU A 64 -12.60 14.30 -6.23
CA LEU A 64 -12.01 13.02 -6.62
C LEU A 64 -12.68 11.84 -5.92
N TYR A 65 -13.09 11.99 -4.66
CA TYR A 65 -13.79 10.93 -3.91
C TYR A 65 -15.09 10.50 -4.61
N HIS A 66 -15.77 11.45 -5.27
CA HIS A 66 -17.01 11.21 -6.00
C HIS A 66 -16.79 10.94 -7.51
N SER A 67 -15.53 10.97 -7.98
CA SER A 67 -15.21 10.74 -9.38
C SER A 67 -15.51 9.30 -9.80
N ALA A 68 -16.55 9.14 -10.62
CA ALA A 68 -16.91 7.85 -11.20
C ALA A 68 -15.78 7.26 -12.05
N ARG A 69 -14.98 8.11 -12.72
CA ARG A 69 -13.82 7.68 -13.50
C ARG A 69 -12.75 7.05 -12.60
N PHE A 70 -12.32 7.76 -11.55
CA PHE A 70 -11.30 7.26 -10.62
C PHE A 70 -11.75 5.97 -9.95
N ARG A 71 -12.98 5.94 -9.42
CA ARG A 71 -13.54 4.75 -8.77
C ARG A 71 -13.59 3.55 -9.72
N ARG A 72 -14.05 3.74 -10.96
CA ARG A 72 -14.14 2.64 -11.94
C ARG A 72 -12.76 2.11 -12.30
N GLN A 73 -11.80 2.98 -12.62
CA GLN A 73 -10.44 2.56 -12.96
C GLN A 73 -9.76 1.83 -11.81
N LEU A 74 -9.91 2.31 -10.57
CA LEU A 74 -9.39 1.61 -9.39
C LEU A 74 -10.00 0.21 -9.25
N ILE A 75 -11.32 0.08 -9.38
CA ILE A 75 -11.99 -1.23 -9.31
C ILE A 75 -11.49 -2.16 -10.43
N ASP A 76 -11.41 -1.66 -11.66
CA ASP A 76 -11.01 -2.46 -12.82
C ASP A 76 -9.55 -2.93 -12.68
N ALA A 77 -8.64 -2.02 -12.29
CA ALA A 77 -7.23 -2.33 -12.07
C ALA A 77 -7.05 -3.39 -10.98
N VAL A 78 -7.74 -3.26 -9.84
CA VAL A 78 -7.66 -4.26 -8.76
C VAL A 78 -8.23 -5.61 -9.20
N ARG A 79 -9.34 -5.62 -9.94
CA ARG A 79 -9.95 -6.86 -10.45
C ARG A 79 -9.11 -7.57 -11.51
N SER A 80 -8.23 -6.84 -12.20
CA SER A 80 -7.31 -7.42 -13.18
C SER A 80 -6.07 -8.07 -12.59
N LEU A 81 -5.83 -7.95 -11.27
CA LEU A 81 -4.69 -8.60 -10.63
C LEU A 81 -4.85 -10.11 -10.65
N GLU A 82 -3.85 -10.81 -11.17
CA GLU A 82 -3.79 -12.27 -11.12
C GLU A 82 -3.30 -12.72 -9.74
N ILE A 83 -4.13 -13.46 -9.03
CA ILE A 83 -3.81 -14.01 -7.71
C ILE A 83 -3.46 -15.48 -7.86
N GLY A 84 -2.28 -15.87 -7.36
CA GLY A 84 -1.79 -17.23 -7.49
C GLY A 84 -0.50 -17.48 -6.72
N PRO A 85 0.15 -18.63 -6.93
CA PRO A 85 1.47 -18.91 -6.39
C PRO A 85 2.50 -17.90 -6.88
N ALA A 86 3.45 -17.50 -6.02
CA ALA A 86 4.55 -16.60 -6.39
C ALA A 86 5.49 -17.19 -7.46
N THR A 87 5.43 -18.51 -7.67
CA THR A 87 6.17 -19.21 -8.73
C THR A 87 5.49 -19.12 -10.10
N SER A 88 4.23 -18.67 -10.17
CA SER A 88 3.51 -18.43 -11.43
C SER A 88 3.86 -17.04 -11.97
N PRO A 89 4.39 -16.90 -13.21
CA PRO A 89 4.84 -15.60 -13.74
C PRO A 89 3.77 -14.52 -13.87
N GLY A 90 2.49 -14.91 -13.99
CA GLY A 90 1.37 -13.98 -14.11
C GLY A 90 0.93 -13.37 -12.77
N THR A 91 1.23 -14.03 -11.65
CA THR A 91 0.82 -13.60 -10.31
C THR A 91 1.36 -12.21 -9.96
N VAL A 92 0.50 -11.36 -9.40
CA VAL A 92 0.89 -10.04 -8.87
C VAL A 92 1.99 -10.20 -7.79
N ASN A 93 3.10 -9.47 -7.97
CA ASN A 93 4.29 -9.52 -7.10
C ASN A 93 4.44 -8.33 -6.16
#